data_AF-A0A8R1WFY6-F1
#
_entry.id   AF-A0A8R1WFY6-F1
#
_cell.length_a   1.000
_cell.length_b   1.000
_cell.length_c   1.000
_cell.angle_alpha   90.00
_cell.angle_beta   90.00
_cell.angle_gamma   90.00
#
_symmetry.space_group_name_H-M   'P 1'
#
loop_
_entity.id
_entity.type
_entity.pdbx_description
1 polymer ?
#
loop_
_entity_poly.entity_id
_entity_poly.type
_entity_poly.pdbx_seq_one_letter_code
_entity_poly.pdbx_strand_id
1 'polypeptide(L)'
;MLDELNKCRCERVVLDVEQCADAVVVSWLRFRFAAGKTGIISTMNKMAYFFVFAALCGFVEQGQAIVCYQCNSHNDSRCIMEDLPDTLRQPCKSTDTMCRKISQVVEFEMNGMPPDNRVIRGCGWDESNYKGRCYQRSGFGGRQEVCSCLTDGCNSASLPVMGTTVMLLTLALLKF
;
A
#
# COMPACT_ATOMS: atom_id res chain seq x y z
N MET A 1 -28.16 -32.79 12.90
CA MET A 1 -27.36 -32.66 11.65
C MET A 1 -27.73 -31.33 10.98
N LEU A 2 -27.50 -30.24 11.72
CA LEU A 2 -27.90 -28.88 11.39
C LEU A 2 -26.77 -27.97 11.89
N ASP A 3 -25.60 -27.99 11.24
CA ASP A 3 -24.45 -27.18 11.69
C ASP A 3 -23.41 -26.82 10.61
N GLU A 4 -23.79 -26.74 9.32
CA GLU A 4 -22.84 -26.30 8.25
C GLU A 4 -23.50 -25.34 7.24
N LEU A 5 -24.46 -24.51 7.67
CA LEU A 5 -25.16 -23.53 6.82
C LEU A 5 -24.86 -22.06 7.17
N ASN A 6 -23.85 -21.78 7.99
CA ASN A 6 -23.53 -20.42 8.46
C ASN A 6 -22.14 -19.88 8.05
N LYS A 7 -21.53 -20.39 6.98
CA LYS A 7 -20.18 -19.95 6.54
C LYS A 7 -20.15 -18.85 5.47
N CYS A 8 -21.25 -18.12 5.31
CA CYS A 8 -21.27 -16.87 4.53
C CYS A 8 -21.27 -15.67 5.49
N ARG A 9 -20.16 -15.45 6.21
CA ARG A 9 -19.87 -14.16 6.84
C ARG A 9 -18.96 -13.39 5.89
N CYS A 10 -19.53 -12.39 5.22
CA CYS A 10 -18.81 -11.41 4.41
C CYS A 10 -17.90 -10.57 5.31
N GLU A 11 -16.66 -11.00 5.51
CA GLU A 11 -15.58 -10.12 5.95
C GLU A 11 -14.58 -10.02 4.79
N ARG A 12 -14.78 -8.97 3.97
CA ARG A 12 -13.80 -8.38 3.05
C ARG A 12 -13.24 -9.33 1.96
N VAL A 13 -14.08 -9.50 0.94
CA VAL A 13 -13.84 -10.13 -0.35
C VAL A 13 -12.58 -9.56 -1.03
N VAL A 14 -11.47 -10.31 -0.96
CA VAL A 14 -10.40 -10.27 -1.97
C VAL A 14 -10.88 -11.20 -3.09
N LEU A 15 -11.35 -10.62 -4.19
CA LEU A 15 -11.55 -11.38 -5.43
C LEU A 15 -10.30 -11.20 -6.27
N ASP A 16 -9.52 -12.27 -6.39
CA ASP A 16 -8.46 -12.41 -7.37
C ASP A 16 -9.05 -12.20 -8.77
N VAL A 17 -8.45 -11.27 -9.51
CA VAL A 17 -8.88 -10.78 -10.84
C VAL A 17 -8.99 -11.91 -11.87
N GLU A 18 -8.30 -13.04 -11.67
CA GLU A 18 -8.37 -14.19 -12.56
C GLU A 18 -9.74 -14.90 -12.56
N GLN A 19 -10.52 -14.87 -11.47
CA GLN A 19 -11.80 -15.58 -11.41
C GLN A 19 -12.99 -14.78 -11.95
N CYS A 20 -12.87 -13.46 -12.13
CA CYS A 20 -13.96 -12.65 -12.69
C CYS A 20 -14.04 -12.72 -14.22
N ALA A 21 -12.94 -13.04 -14.91
CA ALA A 21 -12.92 -13.11 -16.37
C ALA A 21 -13.74 -14.31 -16.91
N ASP A 22 -13.70 -15.45 -16.22
CA ASP A 22 -14.37 -16.68 -16.67
C ASP A 22 -15.90 -16.63 -16.48
N ALA A 23 -16.41 -15.87 -15.51
CA ALA A 23 -17.85 -15.73 -15.28
C ALA A 23 -18.57 -14.94 -16.39
N VAL A 24 -17.85 -14.02 -17.07
CA VAL A 24 -18.44 -13.23 -18.15
C VAL A 24 -18.59 -14.07 -19.41
N VAL A 25 -17.58 -14.86 -19.80
CA VAL A 25 -17.58 -15.61 -21.07
C VAL A 25 -18.63 -16.72 -21.09
N VAL A 26 -18.87 -17.40 -19.96
CA VAL A 26 -19.79 -18.55 -19.92
C VAL A 26 -21.27 -18.15 -20.03
N SER A 27 -21.63 -16.91 -19.72
CA SER A 27 -23.02 -16.42 -19.80
C SER A 27 -23.48 -16.11 -21.23
N TRP A 28 -22.55 -15.80 -22.15
CA TRP A 28 -22.88 -15.46 -23.55
C TRP A 28 -23.18 -16.67 -24.45
N LEU A 29 -22.82 -17.89 -24.04
CA LEU A 29 -22.95 -19.10 -24.88
C LEU A 29 -24.33 -19.79 -24.81
N ARG A 30 -25.31 -19.26 -24.05
CA ARG A 30 -26.66 -19.86 -23.94
C ARG A 30 -27.82 -19.04 -24.51
N PHE A 31 -27.57 -17.89 -25.13
CA PHE A 31 -28.63 -17.19 -25.87
C PHE A 31 -28.71 -17.68 -27.32
N ARG A 32 -29.29 -18.89 -27.50
CA ARG A 32 -29.82 -19.28 -28.81
C ARG A 32 -31.00 -18.38 -29.16
N PHE A 33 -30.89 -17.72 -30.31
CA PHE A 33 -31.96 -16.98 -30.97
C PHE A 33 -33.21 -17.85 -31.15
N ALA A 34 -34.28 -17.51 -30.44
CA ALA A 34 -35.65 -17.81 -30.89
C ALA A 34 -36.26 -16.49 -31.36
N ALA A 35 -36.31 -16.33 -32.69
CA ALA A 35 -36.92 -15.19 -33.35
C ALA A 35 -38.44 -15.18 -33.08
N GLY A 36 -38.91 -14.25 -32.24
CA GLY A 36 -40.31 -13.98 -31.98
C GLY A 36 -40.57 -12.49 -32.06
N LYS A 37 -41.39 -12.07 -33.04
CA LYS A 37 -41.77 -10.69 -33.31
C LYS A 37 -42.46 -10.04 -32.09
N THR A 38 -41.82 -9.09 -31.41
CA THR A 38 -42.50 -8.07 -30.59
C THR A 38 -41.64 -6.80 -30.42
N GLY A 39 -42.17 -5.66 -30.90
CA GLY A 39 -42.00 -4.32 -30.33
C GLY A 39 -40.58 -3.71 -30.21
N ILE A 40 -40.26 -2.79 -31.13
CA ILE A 40 -39.03 -1.95 -31.16
C ILE A 40 -38.92 -1.01 -29.92
N ILE A 41 -39.98 -0.88 -29.11
CA ILE A 41 -40.09 0.05 -27.97
C ILE A 41 -39.40 -0.50 -26.70
N SER A 42 -39.15 -1.81 -26.58
CA SER A 42 -38.54 -2.43 -25.37
C SER A 42 -37.00 -2.33 -25.30
N THR A 43 -36.34 -2.06 -26.42
CA THR A 43 -34.88 -2.13 -26.57
C THR A 43 -34.15 -0.91 -26.00
N MET A 44 -34.79 0.27 -25.99
CA MET A 44 -34.18 1.52 -25.50
C MET A 44 -33.91 1.50 -23.99
N ASN A 45 -34.83 0.93 -23.19
CA ASN A 45 -34.64 0.79 -21.75
C ASN A 45 -33.52 -0.19 -21.42
N LYS A 46 -33.37 -1.30 -22.17
CA LYS A 46 -32.30 -2.28 -21.95
C LYS A 46 -30.91 -1.69 -22.20
N MET A 47 -30.77 -0.86 -23.24
CA MET A 47 -29.52 -0.15 -23.51
C MET A 47 -29.21 0.88 -22.42
N ALA A 48 -30.22 1.63 -21.96
CA ALA A 48 -30.06 2.55 -20.83
C ALA A 48 -29.63 1.83 -19.54
N TYR A 49 -30.24 0.68 -19.20
CA TYR A 49 -29.83 -0.13 -18.06
C TYR A 49 -28.40 -0.66 -18.18
N PHE A 50 -27.98 -1.06 -19.39
CA PHE A 50 -26.60 -1.50 -19.64
C PHE A 50 -25.59 -0.37 -19.44
N PHE A 51 -25.87 0.84 -19.93
CA PHE A 51 -25.01 2.01 -19.71
C PHE A 51 -24.96 2.44 -18.24
N VAL A 52 -26.09 2.40 -17.52
CA VAL A 52 -26.14 2.67 -16.08
C VAL A 52 -25.35 1.63 -15.29
N PHE A 53 -25.46 0.35 -15.63
CA PHE A 53 -24.70 -0.72 -14.99
C PHE A 53 -23.18 -0.60 -15.27
N ALA A 54 -22.80 -0.32 -16.52
CA ALA A 54 -21.39 -0.08 -16.88
C ALA A 54 -20.81 1.15 -16.17
N ALA A 55 -21.59 2.22 -16.03
CA ALA A 55 -21.19 3.40 -15.25
C ALA A 55 -21.01 3.07 -13.77
N LEU A 56 -21.89 2.26 -13.17
CA LEU A 56 -21.77 1.81 -11.77
C LEU A 56 -20.56 0.91 -11.53
N CYS A 57 -20.24 0.00 -12.47
CA CYS A 57 -19.04 -0.85 -12.37
C CYS A 57 -17.73 -0.07 -12.58
N GLY A 58 -17.77 1.12 -13.18
CA GLY A 58 -16.59 1.98 -13.36
C GLY A 58 -16.05 2.59 -12.05
N PHE A 59 -16.80 2.55 -10.95
CA PHE A 59 -16.39 3.10 -9.65
C PHE A 59 -15.74 2.07 -8.71
N VAL A 60 -15.40 0.88 -9.20
CA VAL A 60 -14.70 -0.12 -8.39
C VAL A 60 -13.21 0.27 -8.33
N GLU A 61 -12.82 1.01 -7.29
CA GLU A 61 -11.42 1.22 -6.97
C GLU A 61 -10.76 -0.14 -6.66
N GLN A 62 -9.77 -0.51 -7.46
CA GLN A 62 -8.94 -1.69 -7.18
C GLN A 62 -7.99 -1.35 -6.04
N GLY A 63 -8.25 -1.89 -4.85
CA GLY A 63 -7.34 -1.76 -3.71
C GLY A 63 -6.11 -2.65 -3.89
N GLN A 64 -5.06 -2.12 -4.50
CA GLN A 64 -3.74 -2.77 -4.52
C GLN A 64 -3.10 -2.67 -3.12
N ALA A 65 -2.51 -3.75 -2.63
CA ALA A 65 -1.74 -3.71 -1.39
C ALA A 65 -0.41 -2.98 -1.65
N ILE A 66 -0.08 -2.01 -0.79
CA ILE A 66 1.19 -1.26 -0.88
C ILE A 66 2.38 -2.23 -0.80
N VAL A 67 3.46 -1.93 -1.51
CA VAL A 67 4.67 -2.75 -1.54
C VAL A 67 5.81 -1.97 -0.91
N CYS A 68 6.48 -2.54 0.09
CA CYS A 68 7.53 -1.86 0.85
C CYS A 68 8.81 -2.69 0.91
N TYR A 69 9.94 -2.05 1.21
CA TYR A 69 11.14 -2.78 1.61
C TYR A 69 10.95 -3.37 2.99
N GLN A 70 11.18 -4.68 3.13
CA GLN A 70 11.04 -5.43 4.37
C GLN A 70 12.37 -6.07 4.72
N CYS A 71 13.13 -5.45 5.62
CA CYS A 71 14.46 -5.91 5.98
C CYS A 71 14.91 -5.43 7.36
N ASN A 72 15.99 -6.04 7.85
CA ASN A 72 16.58 -5.73 9.13
C ASN A 72 18.11 -5.82 9.05
N SER A 73 18.80 -4.72 9.33
CA SER A 73 20.26 -4.63 9.17
C SER A 73 21.07 -5.58 10.04
N HIS A 74 20.49 -6.07 11.13
CA HIS A 74 21.11 -7.06 12.00
C HIS A 74 21.22 -8.43 11.31
N ASN A 75 20.25 -8.78 10.46
CA ASN A 75 20.22 -10.05 9.75
C ASN A 75 20.79 -9.92 8.32
N ASP A 76 20.62 -8.75 7.72
CA ASP A 76 21.04 -8.47 6.34
C ASP A 76 21.63 -7.06 6.26
N SER A 77 22.96 -6.97 6.17
CA SER A 77 23.70 -5.71 6.12
C SER A 77 23.28 -4.82 4.93
N ARG A 78 22.70 -5.39 3.87
CA ARG A 78 22.18 -4.64 2.72
C ARG A 78 21.06 -3.66 3.11
N CYS A 79 20.37 -3.90 4.23
CA CYS A 79 19.28 -3.04 4.71
C CYS A 79 19.76 -1.64 5.15
N ILE A 80 21.05 -1.48 5.43
CA ILE A 80 21.68 -0.20 5.80
C ILE A 80 21.87 0.69 4.57
N MET A 81 22.02 0.10 3.38
CA MET A 81 22.34 0.84 2.15
C MET A 81 21.20 1.78 1.75
N GLU A 82 21.55 2.79 0.95
CA GLU A 82 20.61 3.70 0.30
C GLU A 82 19.89 2.99 -0.86
N ASP A 83 20.68 2.34 -1.71
CA ASP A 83 20.23 1.59 -2.87
C ASP A 83 19.95 0.15 -2.46
N LEU A 84 18.69 -0.13 -2.13
CA LEU A 84 18.26 -1.48 -1.77
C LEU A 84 18.01 -2.32 -3.02
N PRO A 85 18.40 -3.62 -3.01
CA PRO A 85 17.99 -4.54 -4.05
C PRO A 85 16.48 -4.77 -3.99
N ASP A 86 15.83 -4.83 -5.15
CA ASP A 86 14.39 -5.10 -5.28
C ASP A 86 13.96 -6.44 -4.66
N THR A 87 14.89 -7.36 -4.43
CA THR A 87 14.63 -8.63 -3.72
C THR A 87 14.12 -8.43 -2.28
N LEU A 88 14.39 -7.27 -1.68
CA LEU A 88 13.90 -6.91 -0.35
C LEU A 88 12.51 -6.25 -0.39
N ARG A 89 11.96 -6.00 -1.58
CA ARG A 89 10.66 -5.36 -1.78
C ARG A 89 9.58 -6.42 -1.80
N GLN A 90 8.65 -6.33 -0.86
CA GLN A 90 7.63 -7.36 -0.64
C GLN A 90 6.26 -6.71 -0.41
N PRO A 91 5.17 -7.33 -0.89
CA PRO A 91 3.82 -6.80 -0.69
C PRO A 91 3.46 -6.79 0.79
N CYS A 92 2.75 -5.75 1.21
CA CYS A 92 2.25 -5.62 2.58
C CYS A 92 0.90 -6.34 2.75
N LYS A 93 0.46 -6.47 4.01
CA LYS A 93 -0.87 -7.01 4.30
C LYS A 93 -1.93 -5.97 3.93
N SER A 94 -3.17 -6.40 3.70
CA SER A 94 -4.29 -5.50 3.42
C SER A 94 -4.64 -4.53 4.56
N THR A 95 -4.14 -4.78 5.78
CA THR A 95 -4.28 -3.89 6.93
C THR A 95 -3.23 -2.78 6.96
N ASP A 96 -2.11 -2.97 6.26
CA ASP A 96 -1.04 -1.99 6.21
C ASP A 96 -1.37 -0.91 5.18
N THR A 97 -1.10 0.34 5.54
CA THR A 97 -1.45 1.50 4.71
C THR A 97 -0.26 2.39 4.39
N MET A 98 0.93 2.03 4.87
CA MET A 98 2.15 2.79 4.69
C MET A 98 3.40 1.93 4.84
N CYS A 99 4.51 2.39 4.26
CA CYS A 99 5.83 1.88 4.57
C CYS A 99 6.41 2.61 5.79
N ARG A 100 7.31 1.93 6.50
CA ARG A 100 8.06 2.46 7.62
C ARG A 100 9.56 2.19 7.48
N LYS A 101 10.35 3.14 7.99
CA LYS A 101 11.80 3.00 8.20
C LYS A 101 12.10 3.44 9.62
N ILE A 102 12.82 2.60 10.35
CA ILE A 102 13.24 2.84 11.72
C ILE A 102 14.76 2.82 11.73
N SER A 103 15.37 3.92 12.17
CA SER A 103 16.81 4.01 12.42
C SER A 103 17.02 4.12 13.93
N GLN A 104 17.74 3.18 14.52
CA GLN A 104 17.97 3.12 15.96
C GLN A 104 19.48 3.15 16.22
N VAL A 105 19.91 4.06 17.08
CA VAL A 105 21.30 4.16 17.54
C VAL A 105 21.31 3.94 19.04
N VAL A 106 21.93 2.83 19.47
CA VAL A 106 22.18 2.50 20.87
C VAL A 106 23.58 3.02 21.20
N GLU A 107 23.63 4.14 21.91
CA GLU A 107 24.89 4.87 22.18
C GLU A 107 25.72 4.23 23.31
N PHE A 108 25.10 3.45 24.20
CA PHE A 108 25.74 2.93 25.40
C PHE A 108 25.52 1.43 25.57
N GLU A 109 26.54 0.76 26.10
CA GLU A 109 26.45 -0.63 26.49
C GLU A 109 25.44 -0.78 27.64
N MET A 110 24.33 -1.46 27.37
CA MET A 110 23.32 -1.80 28.37
C MET A 110 23.21 -3.32 28.44
N ASN A 111 23.32 -3.88 29.64
CA ASN A 111 23.23 -5.33 29.88
C ASN A 111 24.25 -6.18 29.10
N GLY A 112 25.46 -5.66 28.85
CA GLY A 112 26.53 -6.40 28.16
C GLY A 112 26.37 -6.50 26.63
N MET A 113 25.47 -5.71 26.04
CA MET A 113 25.33 -5.61 24.58
C MET A 113 26.08 -4.38 24.06
N PRO A 114 27.00 -4.55 23.09
CA PRO A 114 27.79 -3.44 22.56
C PRO A 114 26.89 -2.39 21.87
N PRO A 115 27.38 -1.15 21.71
CA PRO A 115 26.67 -0.12 20.95
C PRO A 115 26.39 -0.62 19.53
N ASP A 116 25.14 -0.46 19.09
CA ASP A 116 24.64 -0.96 17.81
C ASP A 116 23.85 0.12 17.06
N ASN A 117 23.97 0.12 15.74
CA ASN A 117 23.19 0.95 14.85
C ASN A 117 22.38 0.06 13.90
N ARG A 118 21.06 0.16 14.01
CA ARG A 118 20.13 -0.74 13.32
C ARG A 118 19.14 0.03 12.46
N VAL A 119 19.01 -0.43 11.22
CA VAL A 119 17.98 0.00 10.28
C VAL A 119 16.98 -1.13 10.09
N ILE A 120 15.71 -0.84 10.32
CA ILE A 120 14.60 -1.76 10.11
C ILE A 120 13.61 -1.11 9.16
N ARG A 121 13.27 -1.80 8.08
CA ARG A 121 12.31 -1.35 7.06
C ARG A 121 11.17 -2.35 7.02
N GLY A 122 9.94 -1.86 6.91
CA GLY A 122 8.78 -2.75 6.85
C GLY A 122 7.48 -2.02 6.56
N CYS A 123 6.40 -2.80 6.51
CA CYS A 123 5.04 -2.28 6.39
C CYS A 123 4.52 -1.79 7.74
N GLY A 124 3.50 -0.94 7.72
CA GLY A 124 2.80 -0.56 8.92
C GLY A 124 1.47 0.13 8.68
N TRP A 125 0.79 0.40 9.78
CA TRP A 125 -0.42 1.20 9.86
C TRP A 125 -0.26 2.22 11.00
N ASP A 126 -0.67 3.45 10.75
CA ASP A 126 -0.63 4.56 11.71
C ASP A 126 -1.87 5.42 11.50
N GLU A 127 -2.59 5.65 12.59
CA GLU A 127 -3.75 6.54 12.62
C GLU A 127 -3.42 7.87 13.30
N SER A 128 -2.20 8.00 13.84
CA SER A 128 -1.75 9.24 14.47
C SER A 128 -1.35 10.30 13.44
N ASN A 129 -1.09 11.50 13.95
CA ASN A 129 -0.55 12.60 13.15
C ASN A 129 0.85 12.30 12.53
N TYR A 130 1.47 11.15 12.82
CA TYR A 130 2.78 10.79 12.30
C TYR A 130 2.74 10.08 10.94
N LYS A 131 1.55 9.77 10.41
CA LYS A 131 1.37 9.21 9.07
C LYS A 131 2.03 10.10 8.01
N GLY A 132 2.91 9.51 7.20
CA GLY A 132 3.66 10.21 6.14
C GLY A 132 4.77 11.13 6.65
N ARG A 133 5.14 11.04 7.94
CA ARG A 133 6.14 11.91 8.57
C ARG A 133 7.16 11.09 9.37
N CYS A 134 8.24 11.77 9.74
CA CYS A 134 9.23 11.26 10.66
C CYS A 134 9.07 11.88 12.03
N TYR A 135 9.33 11.07 13.06
CA TYR A 135 9.43 11.53 14.43
C TYR A 135 10.57 10.81 15.12
N GLN A 136 11.14 11.49 16.11
CA GLN A 136 12.21 10.94 16.92
C GLN A 136 11.67 10.56 18.30
N ARG A 137 12.17 9.46 18.84
CA ARG A 137 11.96 9.03 20.22
C ARG A 137 13.33 8.84 20.85
N SER A 138 13.59 9.58 21.91
CA SER A 138 14.80 9.44 22.72
C SER A 138 14.42 8.74 24.03
N GLY A 139 15.23 7.77 24.45
CA GLY A 139 15.05 7.06 25.72
C GLY A 139 16.39 6.79 26.40
N PHE A 140 16.37 6.19 27.59
CA PHE A 140 17.57 5.97 28.42
C PHE A 140 18.63 5.06 27.76
N GLY A 141 18.30 4.36 26.67
CA GLY A 141 19.19 3.46 25.93
C GLY A 141 19.51 3.88 24.48
N GLY A 142 19.18 5.11 24.06
CA GLY A 142 19.55 5.61 22.72
C GLY A 142 18.49 6.46 22.02
N ARG A 143 18.76 6.74 20.74
CA ARG A 143 17.91 7.55 19.86
C ARG A 143 17.29 6.69 18.77
N GLN A 144 16.00 6.87 18.53
CA GLN A 144 15.29 6.20 17.45
C GLN A 144 14.58 7.23 16.59
N GLU A 145 14.73 7.11 15.28
CA GLU A 145 13.98 7.88 14.29
C GLU A 145 13.05 6.93 13.54
N VAL A 146 11.76 7.24 13.56
CA VAL A 146 10.71 6.46 12.89
C VAL A 146 10.09 7.32 11.81
N CYS A 147 10.18 6.85 10.58
CA CYS A 147 9.60 7.48 9.41
C CYS A 147 8.52 6.63 8.79
N SER A 148 7.49 7.28 8.26
CA SER A 148 6.47 6.65 7.46
C SER A 148 6.24 7.38 6.15
N CYS A 149 5.81 6.65 5.13
CA CYS A 149 5.53 7.17 3.78
C CYS A 149 4.49 6.29 3.07
N LEU A 150 3.77 6.85 2.09
CA LEU A 150 2.51 6.28 1.59
C LEU A 150 2.60 5.69 0.18
N THR A 151 3.77 5.72 -0.44
CA THR A 151 3.99 5.23 -1.80
C THR A 151 4.82 3.95 -1.82
N ASP A 152 4.70 3.15 -2.87
CA ASP A 152 5.45 1.90 -2.98
C ASP A 152 6.96 2.13 -2.91
N GLY A 153 7.65 1.34 -2.10
CA GLY A 153 9.11 1.36 -1.97
C GLY A 153 9.70 2.66 -1.42
N CYS A 154 8.88 3.58 -0.91
CA CYS A 154 9.31 4.90 -0.42
C CYS A 154 10.27 4.82 0.77
N ASN A 155 10.23 3.71 1.51
CA ASN A 155 11.10 3.45 2.63
C ASN A 155 12.48 2.92 2.20
N SER A 156 12.96 3.21 0.99
CA SER A 156 14.34 2.98 0.49
C SER A 156 15.28 4.14 0.79
N ALA A 157 14.82 5.38 0.64
CA ALA A 157 15.63 6.57 0.85
C ALA A 157 16.09 6.70 2.32
N SER A 158 17.29 7.24 2.54
CA SER A 158 17.58 8.01 3.73
C SER A 158 16.87 9.36 3.62
N LEU A 159 16.46 9.92 4.75
CA LEU A 159 15.76 11.19 4.72
C LEU A 159 16.70 12.23 4.14
N PRO A 160 16.30 12.97 3.09
CA PRO A 160 17.01 14.19 2.77
C PRO A 160 16.82 15.14 3.95
N VAL A 161 17.86 15.27 4.78
CA VAL A 161 18.01 16.39 5.72
C VAL A 161 18.36 17.65 4.91
N MET A 162 17.57 18.01 3.89
CA MET A 162 17.86 19.16 3.03
C MET A 162 16.59 19.74 2.44
N GLY A 163 16.30 21.00 2.76
CA GLY A 163 15.23 21.77 2.11
C GLY A 163 15.13 23.25 2.49
N THR A 164 15.75 23.70 3.59
CA THR A 164 15.60 25.10 4.05
C THR A 164 16.69 26.05 3.54
N THR A 165 17.83 25.55 3.05
CA THR A 165 18.95 26.42 2.62
C THR A 165 18.84 26.89 1.16
N VAL A 166 18.19 26.12 0.27
CA VAL A 166 18.07 26.48 -1.15
C VAL A 166 17.02 27.57 -1.40
N MET A 167 15.95 27.64 -0.60
CA MET A 167 14.94 28.71 -0.72
C MET A 167 15.45 30.10 -0.31
N LEU A 168 16.49 30.18 0.54
CA LEU A 168 17.03 31.46 0.97
C LEU A 168 17.97 32.09 -0.08
N LEU A 169 18.62 31.27 -0.90
CA LEU A 169 19.50 31.74 -1.99
C LEU A 169 18.70 32.31 -3.18
N THR A 170 17.54 31.75 -3.50
CA THR A 170 16.71 32.27 -4.61
C THR A 170 16.08 33.61 -4.28
N LEU A 171 15.73 33.87 -3.01
CA LEU A 171 15.21 35.17 -2.56
C LEU A 171 16.30 36.26 -2.48
N ALA A 172 17.56 35.89 -2.25
CA ALA A 172 18.69 36.82 -2.24
C ALA A 172 19.11 37.25 -3.65
N LEU A 173 18.98 36.37 -4.64
CA LEU A 173 19.31 36.65 -6.04
C LEU A 173 18.18 37.38 -6.80
N LEU A 174 16.93 37.31 -6.32
CA LEU A 174 15.79 38.07 -6.87
C LEU A 174 15.72 39.53 -6.36
N LYS A 175 16.68 39.96 -5.54
CA LYS A 175 16.80 41.33 -5.01
C LYS A 175 17.90 42.17 -5.70
N PHE A 176 18.45 41.70 -6.81
CA PHE A 176 19.29 42.49 -7.72
C PHE A 176 18.66 42.53 -9.11
#